data_AF-A0ABD1KDF9-F1
#
_entry.id   AF-A0ABD1KDF9-F1
#
_cell.length_a   1.000
_cell.length_b   1.000
_cell.length_c   1.000
_cell.angle_alpha   90.00
_cell.angle_beta   90.00
_cell.angle_gamma   90.00
#
_symmetry.space_group_name_H-M   'P 1'
#
loop_
_entity.id
_entity.type
_entity.pdbx_description
1 polymer ?
#
loop_
_entity_poly.entity_id
_entity_poly.type
_entity_poly.pdbx_seq_one_letter_code
_entity_poly.pdbx_strand_id
1 'polypeptide(L)'
;MLTKIPAKKFVPHNTVCVFPHSLKLECDKLASEKSEMQRHYIMYYEMSYGLNIEMHKQAEIVKRLNGICAQVLPYLSQEHQQQVLGAIERAKQVTPPEMNSIIRQQLQAHQLSQLQGLALPMTPLPLGLTPPTLPSVSTSGGLFSLSSILASQAHLAKDEKAARDPPDNHRDEDGDKSD
;
A
#
# COMPACT_ATOMS: atom_id res chain seq x y z
N MET A 1 20.91 34.13 71.50
CA MET A 1 20.77 34.30 70.04
C MET A 1 20.26 32.99 69.46
N LEU A 2 18.99 32.93 69.05
CA LEU A 2 18.37 31.73 68.47
C LEU A 2 18.90 31.54 67.03
N THR A 3 19.64 30.47 66.80
CA THR A 3 20.04 30.05 65.46
C THR A 3 18.84 29.41 64.74
N LYS A 4 18.31 30.12 63.74
CA LYS A 4 17.26 29.64 62.84
C LYS A 4 17.81 28.49 62.00
N ILE A 5 17.38 27.26 62.29
CA ILE A 5 17.60 26.09 61.44
C ILE A 5 16.70 26.24 60.20
N PRO A 6 17.23 26.20 58.96
CA PRO A 6 16.38 26.30 57.78
C PRO A 6 15.53 25.03 57.62
N ALA A 7 14.22 25.23 57.51
CA ALA A 7 13.26 24.17 57.24
C ALA A 7 13.63 23.44 55.95
N LYS A 8 14.06 22.18 56.07
CA LYS A 8 14.10 21.25 54.92
C LYS A 8 12.68 21.16 54.38
N LYS A 9 12.45 21.63 53.16
CA LYS A 9 11.19 21.43 52.44
C LYS A 9 10.96 19.92 52.36
N PHE A 10 10.10 19.41 53.23
CA PHE A 10 9.64 18.02 53.21
C PHE A 10 8.74 17.87 51.98
N VAL A 11 9.31 17.42 50.87
CA VAL A 11 8.50 16.96 49.74
C VAL A 11 7.87 15.65 50.20
N PRO A 12 6.54 15.56 50.33
CA PRO A 12 5.92 14.37 50.87
C PRO A 12 6.24 13.19 49.95
N HIS A 13 6.66 12.07 50.54
CA HIS A 13 7.02 10.83 49.84
C HIS A 13 5.94 10.37 48.82
N ASN A 14 4.67 10.73 49.07
CA ASN A 14 3.57 10.54 48.12
C ASN A 14 3.75 11.30 46.79
N THR A 15 4.25 12.54 46.79
CA THR A 15 4.53 13.28 45.53
C THR A 15 5.68 12.64 44.75
N VAL A 16 6.65 12.07 45.45
CA VAL A 16 7.81 11.38 44.85
C VAL A 16 7.43 10.03 44.24
N CYS A 17 6.39 9.35 44.72
CA CYS A 17 5.89 8.09 44.14
C CYS A 17 4.86 8.32 43.02
N VAL A 18 4.08 9.41 43.11
CA VAL A 18 3.07 9.78 42.11
C VAL A 18 3.72 10.25 40.81
N PHE A 19 4.83 10.98 40.87
CA PHE A 19 5.52 11.50 39.68
C PHE A 19 6.11 10.39 38.77
N PRO A 20 6.87 9.39 39.29
CA PRO A 20 7.34 8.24 38.50
C PRO A 20 6.20 7.37 37.98
N HIS A 21 5.11 7.22 38.73
CA HIS A 21 3.95 6.47 38.28
C HIS A 21 3.23 7.19 37.12
N SER A 22 3.02 8.51 37.25
CA SER A 22 2.46 9.35 36.20
C SER A 22 3.32 9.33 34.93
N LEU A 23 4.64 9.48 35.07
CA LEU A 23 5.56 9.41 33.93
C LEU A 23 5.57 8.02 33.28
N LYS A 24 5.47 6.96 34.07
CA LYS A 24 5.40 5.60 33.53
C LYS A 24 4.13 5.37 32.70
N LEU A 25 2.98 5.84 33.18
CA LEU A 25 1.73 5.78 32.42
C LEU A 25 1.83 6.56 31.10
N GLU A 26 2.49 7.73 31.11
CA GLU A 26 2.74 8.50 29.87
C GLU A 26 3.70 7.77 28.92
N CYS A 27 4.76 7.13 29.42
CA CYS A 27 5.66 6.30 28.60
C CYS A 27 4.94 5.11 27.98
N ASP A 28 4.09 4.41 28.73
CA ASP A 28 3.32 3.27 28.24
C ASP A 28 2.32 3.71 27.16
N LYS A 29 1.69 4.89 27.34
CA LYS A 29 0.82 5.50 26.33
C LYS A 29 1.60 5.85 25.05
N LEU A 30 2.73 6.54 25.16
CA LEU A 30 3.59 6.88 24.02
C LEU A 30 4.10 5.64 23.29
N ALA A 31 4.41 4.57 24.02
CA ALA A 31 4.81 3.30 23.43
C ALA A 31 3.67 2.67 22.60
N SER A 32 2.44 2.73 23.11
CA SER A 32 1.24 2.29 22.38
C SER A 32 1.00 3.13 21.12
N GLU A 33 1.03 4.46 21.23
CA GLU A 33 0.88 5.39 20.09
C GLU A 33 1.96 5.16 19.02
N LYS A 34 3.21 4.89 19.44
CA LYS A 34 4.31 4.55 18.52
C LYS A 34 4.04 3.26 17.76
N SER A 35 3.53 2.23 18.42
CA SER A 35 3.18 0.95 17.77
C SER A 35 2.01 1.12 16.80
N GLU A 36 1.00 1.90 17.16
CA GLU A 36 -0.11 2.24 16.28
C GLU A 36 0.35 3.03 15.05
N MET A 37 1.19 4.05 15.26
CA MET A 37 1.79 4.83 14.19
C MET A 37 2.59 3.95 13.24
N GLN A 38 3.38 3.01 13.77
CA GLN A 38 4.12 2.05 12.95
C GLN A 38 3.19 1.18 12.10
N ARG A 39 2.05 0.75 12.65
CA ARG A 39 1.06 -0.05 11.91
C ARG A 39 0.45 0.75 10.76
N HIS A 40 0.06 2.00 11.01
CA HIS A 40 -0.45 2.90 9.97
C HIS A 40 0.63 3.20 8.92
N TYR A 41 1.87 3.43 9.33
CA TYR A 41 2.98 3.68 8.42
C TYR A 41 3.18 2.53 7.42
N ILE A 42 3.24 1.29 7.91
CA ILE A 42 3.38 0.10 7.05
C ILE A 42 2.18 -0.02 6.10
N MET A 43 0.96 0.14 6.61
CA MET A 43 -0.26 0.10 5.82
C MET A 43 -0.25 1.13 4.68
N TYR A 44 0.11 2.38 4.98
CA TYR A 44 0.22 3.44 3.97
C TYR A 44 1.33 3.17 2.96
N TYR A 45 2.46 2.62 3.39
CA TYR A 45 3.58 2.29 2.50
C TYR A 45 3.16 1.24 1.47
N GLU A 46 2.57 0.12 1.93
CA GLU A 46 2.11 -0.96 1.05
C GLU A 46 1.02 -0.48 0.10
N MET A 47 0.03 0.24 0.63
CA MET A 47 -1.07 0.79 -0.19
C MET A 47 -0.55 1.76 -1.24
N SER A 48 0.32 2.70 -0.86
CA SER A 48 0.88 3.69 -1.78
C SER A 48 1.71 3.03 -2.87
N TYR A 49 2.49 2.00 -2.53
CA TYR A 49 3.27 1.24 -3.51
C TYR A 49 2.36 0.49 -4.51
N GLY A 50 1.31 -0.17 -4.03
CA GLY A 50 0.33 -0.83 -4.88
C GLY A 50 -0.39 0.14 -5.82
N LEU A 51 -0.86 1.28 -5.28
CA LEU A 51 -1.49 2.34 -6.07
C LEU A 51 -0.51 2.92 -7.11
N ASN A 52 0.76 3.08 -6.75
CA ASN A 52 1.78 3.61 -7.65
C ASN A 52 2.04 2.68 -8.84
N ILE A 53 2.14 1.37 -8.61
CA ILE A 53 2.27 0.39 -9.70
C ILE A 53 1.06 0.47 -10.63
N GLU A 54 -0.14 0.45 -10.06
CA GLU A 54 -1.37 0.47 -10.85
C GLU A 54 -1.49 1.76 -11.66
N MET A 55 -1.16 2.91 -11.07
CA MET A 55 -1.12 4.20 -11.75
C MET A 55 -0.19 4.16 -12.97
N HIS A 56 1.06 3.70 -12.81
CA HIS A 56 2.00 3.60 -13.92
C HIS A 56 1.53 2.60 -14.99
N LYS A 57 0.89 1.50 -14.58
CA LYS A 57 0.31 0.52 -15.50
C LYS A 57 -0.79 1.16 -16.37
N GLN A 58 -1.72 1.88 -15.75
CA GLN A 58 -2.81 2.56 -16.47
C GLN A 58 -2.27 3.65 -17.40
N ALA A 59 -1.25 4.41 -16.96
CA ALA A 59 -0.59 5.41 -17.80
C ALA A 59 0.02 4.80 -19.08
N GLU A 60 0.70 3.66 -18.96
CA GLU A 60 1.26 2.95 -20.11
C GLU A 60 0.17 2.35 -21.02
N ILE A 61 -0.93 1.84 -20.46
CA ILE A 61 -2.09 1.39 -21.25
C ILE A 61 -2.66 2.57 -22.08
N VAL A 62 -2.91 3.71 -21.45
CA VAL A 62 -3.41 4.92 -22.11
C VAL A 62 -2.46 5.35 -23.23
N LYS A 63 -1.15 5.34 -22.98
CA LYS A 63 -0.14 5.67 -23.99
C LYS A 63 -0.19 4.73 -25.19
N ARG A 64 -0.29 3.41 -24.97
CA ARG A 64 -0.38 2.41 -26.04
C ARG A 64 -1.68 2.54 -26.83
N LEU A 65 -2.80 2.73 -26.16
CA LEU A 65 -4.11 2.95 -26.81
C LEU A 65 -4.07 4.22 -27.67
N ASN A 66 -3.52 5.32 -27.15
CA ASN A 66 -3.36 6.55 -27.92
C ASN A 66 -2.44 6.37 -29.13
N GLY A 67 -1.37 5.57 -28.98
CA GLY A 67 -0.49 5.19 -30.08
C GLY A 67 -1.22 4.39 -31.18
N ILE A 68 -2.06 3.43 -30.81
CA ILE A 68 -2.90 2.67 -31.75
C ILE A 68 -3.88 3.61 -32.47
N CYS A 69 -4.57 4.49 -31.74
CA CYS A 69 -5.47 5.46 -32.33
C CYS A 69 -4.77 6.36 -33.36
N ALA A 70 -3.57 6.85 -33.05
CA ALA A 70 -2.78 7.66 -33.97
C ALA A 70 -2.35 6.89 -35.23
N GLN A 71 -2.06 5.58 -35.11
CA GLN A 71 -1.73 4.74 -36.25
C GLN A 71 -2.94 4.45 -37.14
N VAL A 72 -4.14 4.31 -36.57
CA VAL A 72 -5.38 4.06 -37.33
C VAL A 72 -5.88 5.34 -38.02
N LEU A 73 -5.58 6.52 -37.47
CA LEU A 73 -6.10 7.81 -37.93
C LEU A 73 -5.90 8.08 -39.45
N PRO A 74 -4.74 7.82 -40.08
CA PRO A 74 -4.51 8.10 -41.50
C PRO A 74 -5.35 7.24 -42.46
N TYR A 75 -5.94 6.14 -41.99
CA TYR A 75 -6.73 5.22 -42.81
C TYR A 75 -8.22 5.59 -42.89
N LEU A 76 -8.65 6.61 -42.14
CA LEU A 76 -10.04 7.09 -42.10
C LEU A 76 -10.27 8.26 -43.08
N SER A 77 -11.52 8.49 -43.47
CA SER A 77 -11.88 9.67 -44.27
C SER A 77 -11.68 10.97 -43.47
N GLN A 78 -11.41 12.08 -44.15
CA GLN A 78 -11.17 13.39 -43.53
C GLN A 78 -12.23 13.81 -42.50
N GLU A 79 -13.51 13.55 -42.76
CA GLU A 79 -14.60 13.84 -41.82
C GLU A 79 -14.50 13.00 -40.53
N HIS A 80 -14.27 11.69 -40.67
CA HIS A 80 -14.11 10.79 -39.52
C HIS A 80 -12.81 11.06 -38.76
N GLN A 81 -11.75 11.52 -39.42
CA GLN A 81 -10.50 11.90 -38.75
C GLN A 81 -10.73 13.01 -37.73
N GLN A 82 -11.45 14.07 -38.11
CA GLN A 82 -11.73 15.19 -37.21
C GLN A 82 -12.63 14.76 -36.03
N GLN A 83 -13.61 13.90 -36.29
CA GLN A 83 -14.50 13.35 -35.26
C GLN A 83 -13.73 12.48 -34.24
N VAL A 84 -12.86 11.60 -34.72
CA VAL A 84 -12.02 10.72 -33.87
C VAL A 84 -11.03 11.55 -33.06
N LEU A 85 -10.38 12.54 -33.67
CA LEU A 85 -9.45 13.42 -32.96
C LEU A 85 -10.15 14.20 -31.84
N GLY A 86 -11.35 14.74 -32.11
CA GLY A 86 -12.16 15.41 -31.11
C GLY A 86 -12.64 14.47 -29.99
N ALA A 87 -12.98 13.23 -30.33
CA ALA A 87 -13.38 12.22 -29.34
C ALA A 87 -12.21 11.80 -28.43
N ILE A 88 -11.01 11.60 -28.98
CA ILE A 88 -9.80 11.27 -28.22
C ILE A 88 -9.46 12.39 -27.23
N GLU A 89 -9.51 13.64 -27.67
CA GLU A 89 -9.14 14.76 -26.81
C GLU A 89 -10.15 14.94 -25.66
N ARG A 90 -11.45 14.76 -25.93
CA ARG A 90 -12.46 14.72 -24.86
C ARG A 90 -12.26 13.55 -23.91
N ALA A 91 -11.97 12.36 -24.43
CA ALA A 91 -11.77 11.16 -23.60
C ALA A 91 -10.56 11.29 -22.64
N LYS A 92 -9.56 12.09 -23.01
CA LYS A 92 -8.40 12.39 -22.16
C LYS A 92 -8.68 13.46 -21.09
N GLN A 93 -9.73 14.28 -21.25
CA GLN A 93 -10.10 15.31 -20.29
C GLN A 93 -11.01 14.73 -19.21
N VAL A 94 -10.40 14.09 -18.22
CA VAL A 94 -11.12 13.65 -17.01
C VAL A 94 -11.31 14.84 -16.09
N THR A 95 -12.55 15.18 -15.79
CA THR A 95 -12.86 16.28 -14.87
C THR A 95 -12.90 15.80 -13.40
N PRO A 96 -12.58 16.68 -12.42
CA PRO A 96 -12.71 16.33 -11.01
C PRO A 96 -14.07 15.76 -10.56
N PRO A 97 -15.23 16.26 -11.02
CA PRO A 97 -16.52 15.66 -10.64
C PRO A 97 -16.69 14.22 -11.16
N GLU A 98 -16.26 13.93 -12.39
CA GLU A 98 -16.31 12.58 -12.96
C GLU A 98 -15.39 11.64 -12.21
N MET A 99 -14.16 12.06 -11.92
CA MET A 99 -13.21 11.30 -11.10
C MET A 99 -13.80 10.97 -9.73
N ASN A 100 -14.39 11.95 -9.05
CA ASN A 100 -15.04 11.73 -7.75
C ASN A 100 -16.25 10.78 -7.83
N SER A 101 -16.96 10.75 -8.96
CA SER A 101 -18.05 9.81 -9.20
C SER A 101 -17.51 8.37 -9.31
N ILE A 102 -16.44 8.17 -10.09
CA ILE A 102 -15.80 6.87 -10.29
C ILE A 102 -15.24 6.32 -8.97
N ILE A 103 -14.55 7.15 -8.18
CA ILE A 103 -14.02 6.74 -6.86
C ILE A 103 -15.15 6.26 -5.94
N ARG A 104 -16.27 6.99 -5.89
CA ARG A 104 -17.43 6.61 -5.07
C ARG A 104 -18.03 5.28 -5.52
N GLN A 105 -18.17 5.07 -6.83
CA GLN A 105 -18.66 3.82 -7.39
C GLN A 105 -17.74 2.64 -7.04
N GLN A 106 -16.42 2.82 -7.17
CA GLN A 106 -15.43 1.80 -6.84
C GLN A 106 -15.46 1.45 -5.34
N LEU A 107 -15.57 2.46 -4.48
CA LEU A 107 -15.65 2.26 -3.03
C LEU A 107 -16.91 1.47 -2.62
N GLN A 108 -18.04 1.76 -3.26
CA GLN A 108 -19.28 1.04 -3.03
C GLN A 108 -19.16 -0.45 -3.42
N ALA A 109 -18.51 -0.75 -4.56
CA ALA A 109 -18.23 -2.12 -4.98
C ALA A 109 -17.27 -2.85 -4.02
N HIS A 110 -16.24 -2.15 -3.50
CA HIS A 110 -15.28 -2.76 -2.59
C HIS A 110 -15.91 -3.09 -1.22
N GLN A 111 -16.82 -2.25 -0.71
CA GLN A 111 -17.56 -2.54 0.52
C GLN A 111 -18.49 -3.77 0.38
N LEU A 112 -19.13 -3.93 -0.78
CA LEU A 112 -19.92 -5.13 -1.07
C LEU A 112 -19.04 -6.39 -1.12
N SER A 113 -17.85 -6.30 -1.72
CA SER A 113 -16.91 -7.42 -1.78
C SER A 113 -16.37 -7.81 -0.38
N GLN A 114 -16.23 -6.86 0.54
CA GLN A 114 -15.84 -7.15 1.93
C GLN A 114 -16.95 -7.86 2.72
N LEU A 115 -18.23 -7.54 2.47
CA LEU A 115 -19.36 -8.27 3.09
C LEU A 115 -19.44 -9.73 2.61
N GLN A 116 -19.11 -9.99 1.34
CA GLN A 116 -19.08 -11.36 0.81
C GLN A 116 -17.94 -12.21 1.39
N GLY A 117 -16.82 -11.59 1.79
CA GLY A 117 -15.68 -12.28 2.41
C GLY A 117 -15.93 -12.78 3.84
N LEU A 118 -16.93 -12.23 4.54
CA LEU A 118 -17.32 -12.62 5.90
C LEU A 118 -18.41 -13.72 5.94
N ALA A 119 -18.93 -14.15 4.79
CA ALA A 119 -20.08 -15.07 4.69
C ALA A 119 -19.72 -16.52 4.33
N LEU A 120 -18.47 -16.95 4.54
CA LEU A 120 -18.09 -18.36 4.44
C LEU A 120 -17.91 -18.96 5.84
N PRO A 121 -18.96 -19.55 6.44
CA PRO A 121 -18.77 -20.48 7.54
C PRO A 121 -18.02 -21.70 6.96
N MET A 122 -16.75 -21.82 7.32
CA MET A 122 -15.96 -23.03 7.16
C MET A 122 -16.62 -24.15 7.98
N THR A 123 -17.63 -24.80 7.41
CA THR A 123 -18.14 -26.08 7.89
C THR A 123 -17.28 -27.16 7.23
N PRO A 124 -16.49 -27.93 8.00
CA PRO A 124 -15.71 -29.02 7.45
C PRO A 124 -16.69 -30.10 6.97
N LEU A 125 -16.72 -30.34 5.66
CA LEU A 125 -17.47 -31.41 5.02
C LEU A 125 -16.84 -32.76 5.43
N PRO A 126 -17.56 -33.68 6.12
CA PRO A 126 -17.03 -34.99 6.44
C PRO A 126 -17.24 -35.90 5.23
N LEU A 127 -16.28 -35.95 4.31
CA LEU A 127 -16.26 -36.95 3.24
C LEU A 127 -15.64 -38.24 3.78
N GLY A 128 -16.51 -39.13 4.26
CA GLY A 128 -16.20 -40.53 4.53
C GLY A 128 -15.88 -41.28 3.23
N LEU A 129 -14.63 -41.73 3.12
CA LEU A 129 -14.12 -42.54 2.02
C LEU A 129 -14.63 -43.99 2.15
N THR A 130 -15.40 -44.46 1.18
CA THR A 130 -15.54 -45.88 0.84
C THR A 130 -15.00 -46.08 -0.58
N PRO A 131 -14.02 -46.96 -0.83
CA PRO A 131 -13.50 -47.18 -2.17
C PRO A 131 -14.27 -48.31 -2.88
N PRO A 132 -14.64 -48.16 -4.17
CA PRO A 132 -14.86 -49.29 -5.04
C PRO A 132 -13.71 -49.44 -6.06
N THR A 133 -13.38 -50.70 -6.29
CA THR A 133 -12.34 -51.27 -7.15
C THR A 133 -12.64 -51.17 -8.67
N LEU A 134 -11.64 -50.73 -9.45
CA LEU A 134 -11.22 -51.14 -10.83
C LEU A 134 -12.26 -51.12 -12.00
N PRO A 135 -11.85 -51.18 -13.30
CA PRO A 135 -10.55 -50.94 -13.95
C PRO A 135 -10.57 -49.97 -15.18
N SER A 136 -9.35 -49.62 -15.60
CA SER A 136 -8.85 -49.03 -16.87
C SER A 136 -9.74 -49.10 -18.13
N VAL A 137 -9.84 -47.97 -18.85
CA VAL A 137 -9.47 -47.84 -20.29
C VAL A 137 -9.39 -46.37 -20.71
N SER A 138 -8.65 -46.18 -21.79
CA SER A 138 -7.89 -45.07 -22.33
C SER A 138 -8.61 -43.80 -22.80
N THR A 139 -7.75 -42.82 -23.09
CA THR A 139 -7.84 -41.76 -24.11
C THR A 139 -8.62 -40.49 -23.76
N SER A 140 -7.91 -39.45 -23.33
CA SER A 140 -7.58 -38.27 -24.17
C SER A 140 -7.30 -37.02 -23.33
N GLY A 141 -6.28 -36.25 -23.75
CA GLY A 141 -6.24 -34.80 -23.59
C GLY A 141 -5.79 -34.23 -22.24
N GLY A 142 -4.57 -33.68 -22.19
CA GLY A 142 -4.17 -32.80 -21.10
C GLY A 142 -2.66 -32.58 -21.01
N LEU A 143 -2.08 -31.88 -21.98
CA LEU A 143 -0.79 -31.22 -21.81
C LEU A 143 -0.93 -30.07 -20.78
N PHE A 144 0.22 -29.70 -20.19
CA PHE A 144 0.47 -28.59 -19.26
C PHE A 144 0.36 -28.91 -17.77
N SER A 145 1.37 -29.63 -17.25
CA SER A 145 1.81 -29.41 -15.87
C SER A 145 3.34 -29.46 -15.80
N LEU A 146 3.98 -28.31 -16.01
CA LEU A 146 5.31 -28.06 -15.45
C LEU A 146 5.08 -27.27 -14.18
N SER A 147 5.08 -27.97 -13.06
CA SER A 147 5.20 -27.34 -11.74
C SER A 147 6.17 -28.16 -10.90
N SER A 148 7.11 -27.44 -10.31
CA SER A 148 8.01 -27.82 -9.23
C SER A 148 9.32 -28.52 -9.60
N ILE A 149 10.38 -27.70 -9.76
CA ILE A 149 11.62 -27.95 -9.03
C ILE A 149 11.73 -26.85 -7.97
N LEU A 150 11.29 -27.22 -6.78
CA LEU A 150 11.57 -26.55 -5.51
C LEU A 150 12.89 -27.09 -4.97
N ALA A 151 13.62 -26.20 -4.28
CA ALA A 151 14.72 -26.49 -3.35
C ALA A 151 16.03 -27.03 -3.95
N SER A 152 16.99 -26.12 -4.12
CA SER A 152 18.33 -26.32 -3.55
C SER A 152 19.13 -25.01 -3.58
N GLN A 153 19.84 -24.76 -2.48
CA GLN A 153 20.88 -23.76 -2.28
C GLN A 153 20.48 -22.45 -1.56
N ALA A 154 20.02 -22.62 -0.32
CA ALA A 154 20.51 -21.76 0.76
C ALA A 154 21.90 -22.26 1.16
N HIS A 155 22.96 -21.56 0.75
CA HIS A 155 24.26 -21.62 1.42
C HIS A 155 24.89 -20.23 1.47
N LEU A 156 25.41 -19.93 2.66
CA LEU A 156 26.07 -18.71 3.10
C LEU A 156 27.14 -18.20 2.13
N ALA A 157 27.22 -16.88 1.97
CA ALA A 157 28.50 -16.17 1.96
C ALA A 157 28.31 -14.72 2.43
N LYS A 158 29.25 -14.31 3.27
CA LYS A 158 29.36 -13.10 4.09
C LYS A 158 30.53 -12.28 3.54
N ASP A 159 30.35 -10.97 3.35
CA ASP A 159 31.32 -9.84 3.49
C ASP A 159 30.71 -8.61 2.80
N GLU A 160 30.28 -7.56 3.52
CA GLU A 160 31.07 -6.40 3.98
C GLU A 160 31.92 -5.72 2.88
N LYS A 161 31.57 -4.48 2.49
CA LYS A 161 32.41 -3.27 2.68
C LYS A 161 32.09 -2.11 1.72
N ALA A 162 31.79 -0.98 2.36
CA ALA A 162 32.10 0.41 2.03
C ALA A 162 31.41 1.16 0.87
N ALA A 163 30.70 2.20 1.31
CA ALA A 163 30.83 3.60 0.88
C ALA A 163 30.30 4.00 -0.51
N ARG A 164 29.16 4.71 -0.48
CA ARG A 164 28.95 5.88 -1.34
C ARG A 164 27.99 6.87 -0.68
N ASP A 165 28.51 8.06 -0.43
CA ASP A 165 27.85 9.25 0.13
C ASP A 165 26.57 9.68 -0.61
N PRO A 166 25.59 10.26 0.11
CA PRO A 166 24.49 11.02 -0.48
C PRO A 166 24.88 12.49 -0.72
N PRO A 167 24.33 13.18 -1.74
CA PRO A 167 24.59 14.60 -1.94
C PRO A 167 23.87 15.46 -0.90
N ASP A 168 24.66 16.32 -0.26
CA ASP A 168 24.30 17.41 0.64
C ASP A 168 23.35 18.39 -0.07
N ASN A 169 22.16 18.61 0.49
CA ASN A 169 21.23 19.64 0.03
C ASN A 169 21.15 20.69 1.15
N HIS A 170 22.06 21.65 1.08
CA HIS A 170 22.10 22.77 1.99
C HIS A 170 20.95 23.73 1.70
N ARG A 171 20.40 24.23 2.79
CA ARG A 171 19.19 25.05 2.92
C ARG A 171 19.62 26.50 3.16
N ASP A 172 18.75 27.42 2.73
CA ASP A 172 18.55 28.80 3.22
C ASP A 172 19.57 29.90 2.82
N GLU A 173 19.07 30.89 2.04
CA GLU A 173 19.11 32.35 2.32
C GLU A 173 18.30 33.04 1.20
N ASP A 174 17.09 33.52 1.47
CA ASP A 174 16.77 34.88 1.94
C ASP A 174 17.26 35.98 0.99
N GLY A 175 16.31 36.74 0.44
CA GLY A 175 16.54 37.70 -0.64
C GLY A 175 15.30 38.53 -0.92
N ASP A 176 15.00 39.39 0.05
CA ASP A 176 14.41 40.72 -0.10
C ASP A 176 14.12 41.16 -1.56
N LYS A 177 12.86 41.47 -1.85
CA LYS A 177 12.55 42.54 -2.79
C LYS A 177 11.16 43.13 -2.57
N SER A 178 11.20 44.35 -2.03
CA SER A 178 10.19 45.37 -2.20
C SER A 178 9.98 45.67 -3.70
N ASP A 179 8.72 45.72 -4.14
CA ASP A 179 8.07 46.82 -4.86
C ASP A 179 6.54 46.61 -4.86
#